data_AF-A0A817PTA2-F1
#
_entry.id   AF-A0A817PTA2-F1
#
_cell.length_a   1.000
_cell.length_b   1.000
_cell.length_c   1.000
_cell.angle_alpha   90.00
_cell.angle_beta   90.00
_cell.angle_gamma   90.00
#
_symmetry.space_group_name_H-M   'P 1'
#
loop_
_entity.id
_entity.type
_entity.pdbx_description
1 polymer ?
#
loop_
_entity_poly.entity_id
_entity_poly.type
_entity_poly.pdbx_seq_one_letter_code
_entity_poly.pdbx_strand_id
1 'polypeptide(L)'
;MSSNSASPVATESNGPLSSGISLTSTTACDDRTCSTAKCALCLHCSQQYCFVHFLKHNEQLSLNAYNFTLAIDQLVEDQIKNLKLDESLRRTIHSLDQWRKNLIRTIEYVYQEKLSSIKSNYIQLSNYLQQFQFEQSS
;
A
#
# COMPACT_ATOMS: atom_id res chain seq x y z
N MET A 1 -10.11 -87.43 5.72
CA MET A 1 -9.51 -86.84 4.50
C MET A 1 -9.73 -85.33 4.62
N SER A 2 -8.78 -84.58 5.18
CA SER A 2 -7.69 -83.87 4.46
C SER A 2 -8.31 -82.85 3.47
N SER A 3 -8.09 -81.53 3.49
CA SER A 3 -6.90 -80.75 3.89
C SER A 3 -7.20 -79.23 4.01
N ASN A 4 -6.41 -78.57 4.85
CA ASN A 4 -5.76 -77.25 4.77
C ASN A 4 -6.45 -75.95 4.32
N SER A 5 -6.28 -74.97 5.22
CA SER A 5 -6.36 -73.52 5.15
C SER A 5 -5.38 -72.85 4.16
N ALA A 6 -5.79 -71.70 3.59
CA ALA A 6 -5.09 -70.39 3.62
C ALA A 6 -5.75 -69.41 2.63
N SER A 7 -6.19 -68.24 3.12
CA SER A 7 -6.59 -67.09 2.28
C SER A 7 -5.46 -66.06 2.26
N PRO A 8 -5.18 -65.40 1.12
CA PRO A 8 -4.01 -64.54 0.96
C PRO A 8 -4.22 -63.18 1.61
N VAL A 9 -3.18 -62.68 2.28
CA VAL A 9 -3.05 -61.34 2.83
C VAL A 9 -2.89 -60.34 1.68
N ALA A 10 -3.73 -59.31 1.65
CA ALA A 10 -3.58 -58.14 0.78
C ALA A 10 -2.25 -57.44 1.11
N THR A 11 -1.34 -57.36 0.14
CA THR A 11 -0.10 -56.58 0.26
C THR A 11 -0.33 -55.26 -0.44
N GLU A 12 -0.38 -54.17 0.32
CA GLU A 12 -0.47 -52.81 -0.21
C GLU A 12 0.79 -52.46 -1.00
N SER A 13 0.61 -52.27 -2.31
CA SER A 13 1.58 -51.66 -3.20
C SER A 13 1.53 -50.14 -3.06
N ASN A 14 2.40 -49.57 -2.23
CA ASN A 14 2.68 -48.13 -2.23
C ASN A 14 4.12 -47.90 -2.68
N GLY A 15 4.31 -47.67 -3.98
CA GLY A 15 5.52 -47.02 -4.46
C GLY A 15 5.43 -45.51 -4.24
N PRO A 16 6.55 -44.81 -4.03
CA PRO A 16 6.63 -43.40 -4.37
C PRO A 16 7.46 -43.18 -5.63
N LEU A 17 6.86 -42.39 -6.51
CA LEU A 17 7.43 -41.71 -7.66
C LEU A 17 8.82 -41.13 -7.40
N SER A 18 9.69 -41.29 -8.40
CA SER A 18 10.95 -40.56 -8.52
C SER A 18 10.73 -39.05 -8.62
N SER A 19 11.32 -38.31 -7.69
CA SER A 19 11.91 -37.00 -7.97
C SER A 19 13.42 -37.17 -7.84
N GLY A 20 14.08 -37.43 -8.97
CA GLY A 20 15.52 -37.62 -9.05
C GLY A 20 16.26 -36.32 -8.72
N ILE A 21 16.48 -36.05 -7.44
CA ILE A 21 17.59 -35.23 -6.98
C ILE A 21 18.77 -36.18 -6.97
N SER A 22 19.69 -36.04 -7.92
CA SER A 22 20.99 -36.70 -7.81
C SER A 22 21.66 -36.16 -6.54
N LEU A 23 21.55 -36.90 -5.43
CA LEU A 23 22.42 -36.77 -4.28
C LEU A 23 23.82 -37.20 -4.74
N THR A 24 24.54 -36.32 -5.45
CA THR A 24 25.98 -36.44 -5.54
C THR A 24 26.54 -36.18 -4.15
N SER A 25 26.64 -37.27 -3.39
CA SER A 25 27.42 -37.48 -2.18
C SER A 25 28.51 -36.42 -1.98
N THR A 26 28.16 -35.34 -1.30
CA THR A 26 29.14 -34.54 -0.58
C THR A 26 28.56 -34.42 0.81
N THR A 27 28.92 -35.36 1.68
CA THR A 27 28.41 -35.46 3.05
C THR A 27 29.10 -34.47 4.00
N ALA A 28 29.97 -33.61 3.47
CA ALA A 28 30.75 -32.65 4.20
C ALA A 28 29.95 -31.38 4.52
N CYS A 29 30.33 -30.72 5.61
CA CYS A 29 29.75 -29.45 6.03
C CYS A 29 30.27 -28.33 5.11
N ASP A 30 29.39 -27.43 4.69
CA ASP A 30 29.74 -26.26 3.87
C ASP A 30 30.49 -25.16 4.65
N ASP A 31 30.59 -25.29 5.97
CA ASP A 31 31.55 -24.52 6.74
C ASP A 31 32.96 -25.05 6.41
N ARG A 32 33.74 -24.22 5.71
CA ARG A 32 35.08 -24.56 5.19
C ARG A 32 36.07 -25.03 6.26
N THR A 33 35.80 -24.73 7.52
CA THR A 33 36.65 -25.14 8.66
C THR A 33 36.19 -26.45 9.31
N CYS A 34 35.05 -26.98 8.90
CA CYS A 34 34.42 -28.16 9.48
C CYS A 34 34.64 -29.40 8.60
N SER A 35 35.29 -30.42 9.15
CA SER A 35 35.54 -31.71 8.47
C SER A 35 34.46 -32.77 8.73
N THR A 36 33.35 -32.41 9.37
CA THR A 36 32.30 -33.36 9.76
C THR A 36 31.52 -33.86 8.55
N ALA A 37 31.51 -35.19 8.37
CA ALA A 37 30.86 -35.88 7.24
C ALA A 37 29.38 -36.26 7.49
N LYS A 38 28.75 -35.80 8.58
CA LYS A 38 27.33 -36.04 8.87
C LYS A 38 26.59 -34.72 8.81
N CYS A 39 26.06 -34.40 7.64
CA CYS A 39 25.42 -33.12 7.37
C CYS A 39 23.98 -33.27 6.90
N ALA A 40 23.15 -32.30 7.26
CA ALA A 40 21.78 -32.15 6.78
C ALA A 40 21.71 -30.96 5.82
N LEU A 41 20.83 -31.06 4.83
CA LEU A 41 20.57 -29.99 3.86
C LEU A 41 19.64 -28.94 4.46
N CYS A 42 20.05 -27.68 4.44
CA CYS A 42 19.18 -26.54 4.67
C CYS A 42 18.37 -26.26 3.40
N LEU A 43 17.04 -26.39 3.47
CA LEU A 43 16.17 -26.18 2.31
C LEU A 43 16.02 -24.70 1.91
N HIS A 44 16.36 -23.75 2.81
CA HIS A 44 16.27 -22.32 2.53
C HIS A 44 17.42 -21.80 1.64
N CYS A 45 18.63 -22.33 1.83
CA CYS A 45 19.83 -21.87 1.11
C CYS A 45 20.53 -22.99 0.31
N SER A 46 20.00 -24.21 0.36
CA SER A 46 20.56 -25.41 -0.27
C SER A 46 21.99 -25.76 0.19
N GLN A 47 22.41 -25.29 1.36
CA GLN A 47 23.72 -25.59 1.96
C GLN A 47 23.62 -26.76 2.94
N GLN A 48 24.68 -27.55 3.06
CA GLN A 48 24.78 -28.69 3.95
C GLN A 48 25.54 -28.34 5.22
N TYR A 49 24.95 -28.64 6.37
CA TYR A 49 25.58 -28.36 7.66
C TYR A 49 25.56 -29.57 8.57
N CYS A 50 26.65 -29.76 9.32
CA CYS A 50 26.62 -30.66 10.46
C CYS A 50 25.66 -30.10 11.52
N PHE A 51 25.16 -30.95 12.43
CA PHE A 51 24.13 -30.55 13.39
C PHE A 51 24.44 -29.24 14.15
N VAL A 52 25.69 -29.08 14.59
CA VAL A 52 26.13 -27.87 15.33
C VAL A 52 26.07 -26.61 14.46
N HIS A 53 26.58 -26.69 13.22
CA HIS A 53 26.55 -25.55 12.30
C HIS A 53 25.14 -25.28 11.76
N PHE A 54 24.30 -26.31 11.67
CA PHE A 54 22.90 -26.15 11.30
C PHE A 54 22.14 -25.32 12.35
N LEU A 55 22.39 -25.57 13.65
CA LEU A 55 21.80 -24.78 14.72
C LEU A 55 22.23 -23.31 14.66
N LYS A 56 23.54 -23.05 14.48
CA LYS A 56 24.07 -21.69 14.33
C LYS A 56 23.52 -20.97 13.09
N HIS A 57 23.44 -21.69 11.98
CA HIS A 57 22.85 -21.18 10.74
C HIS A 57 21.36 -20.84 10.93
N ASN A 58 20.61 -21.70 11.60
CA ASN A 58 19.19 -21.49 11.87
C ASN A 58 18.95 -20.30 12.82
N GLU A 59 19.80 -20.11 13.82
CA GLU A 59 19.78 -18.94 14.70
C GLU A 59 20.01 -17.66 13.89
N GLN A 60 21.00 -17.66 12.98
CA GLN A 60 21.27 -16.53 12.11
C GLN A 60 20.12 -16.24 11.13
N LEU A 61 19.50 -17.28 10.55
CA LEU A 61 18.31 -17.13 9.71
C LEU A 61 17.14 -16.54 10.51
N SER A 62 16.95 -16.99 11.75
CA SER A 62 15.88 -16.49 12.63
C SER A 62 16.09 -15.02 12.98
N LEU A 63 17.33 -14.63 13.30
CA LEU A 63 17.69 -13.23 13.56
C LEU A 63 17.48 -12.36 12.32
N ASN A 64 17.88 -12.85 11.14
CA ASN A 64 17.67 -12.14 9.88
C ASN A 64 16.18 -11.96 9.58
N ALA A 65 15.37 -13.01 9.77
CA ALA A 65 13.92 -12.94 9.60
C ALA A 65 13.30 -11.88 10.52
N TYR A 66 13.70 -11.84 11.80
CA TYR A 66 13.25 -10.82 12.75
C TYR A 66 13.64 -9.40 12.30
N ASN A 67 14.89 -9.19 11.86
CA ASN A 67 15.35 -7.90 11.35
C ASN A 67 14.58 -7.46 10.10
N PHE A 68 14.23 -8.40 9.21
CA PHE A 68 13.40 -8.10 8.04
C PHE A 68 11.99 -7.69 8.43
N THR A 69 11.37 -8.35 9.42
CA THR A 69 10.06 -7.94 9.93
C THR A 69 10.10 -6.50 10.46
N LEU A 70 11.11 -6.14 11.25
CA LEU A 70 11.27 -4.77 11.74
C LEU A 70 11.45 -3.75 10.60
N ALA A 71 12.26 -4.07 9.59
CA ALA A 71 12.46 -3.20 8.44
C ALA A 71 11.18 -3.02 7.61
N ILE A 72 10.37 -4.08 7.47
CA ILE A 72 9.06 -4.01 6.81
C ILE A 72 8.10 -3.14 7.63
N ASP A 73 8.03 -3.33 8.94
CA ASP A 73 7.15 -2.55 9.81
C ASP A 73 7.51 -1.06 9.78
N GLN A 74 8.80 -0.74 9.82
CA GLN A 74 9.30 0.63 9.67
C GLN A 74 8.95 1.22 8.29
N LEU A 75 9.11 0.44 7.21
CA LEU A 75 8.73 0.88 5.88
C LEU A 75 7.21 1.15 5.78
N VAL A 76 6.38 0.29 6.36
CA VAL A 76 4.92 0.45 6.37
C VAL A 76 4.51 1.69 7.15
N GLU A 77 5.07 1.90 8.35
CA GLU A 77 4.79 3.08 9.16
C GLU A 77 5.27 4.38 8.50
N ASP A 78 6.52 4.41 8.01
CA ASP A 78 7.13 5.64 7.51
C ASP A 78 6.67 6.00 6.09
N GLN A 79 6.50 5.00 5.21
CA GLN A 79 6.16 5.23 3.81
C GLN A 79 4.66 5.15 3.55
N ILE A 80 3.94 4.14 4.04
CA ILE A 80 2.54 3.93 3.64
C ILE A 80 1.60 4.91 4.34
N LYS A 81 1.84 5.25 5.62
CA LYS A 81 1.00 6.24 6.32
C LYS A 81 1.21 7.68 5.85
N ASN A 82 2.38 8.00 5.29
CA ASN A 82 2.77 9.39 5.01
C ASN A 82 2.99 9.74 3.53
N LEU A 83 2.93 8.79 2.59
CA LEU A 83 3.26 9.11 1.20
C LEU A 83 2.11 9.80 0.44
N LYS A 84 2.15 11.14 0.53
CA LYS A 84 1.79 12.12 -0.51
C LYS A 84 0.32 12.29 -0.91
N LEU A 85 -0.54 11.29 -0.72
CA LEU A 85 -1.96 11.41 -1.06
C LEU A 85 -2.62 12.48 -0.18
N ASP A 86 -2.28 12.50 1.09
CA ASP A 86 -2.90 13.39 2.08
C ASP A 86 -2.47 14.86 1.88
N GLU A 87 -1.20 15.11 1.58
CA GLU A 87 -0.70 16.47 1.30
C GLU A 87 -1.17 17.00 -0.07
N SER A 88 -1.26 16.14 -1.08
CA SER A 88 -1.83 16.53 -2.38
C SER A 88 -3.32 16.82 -2.28
N LEU A 89 -4.06 16.01 -1.50
CA LEU A 89 -5.48 16.21 -1.23
C LEU A 89 -5.69 17.52 -0.45
N ARG A 90 -4.93 17.76 0.62
CA ARG A 90 -5.00 19.01 1.40
C ARG A 90 -4.74 20.24 0.53
N ARG A 91 -3.71 20.22 -0.33
CA ARG A 91 -3.42 21.33 -1.25
C ARG A 91 -4.56 21.57 -2.24
N THR A 92 -5.15 20.51 -2.78
CA THR A 92 -6.28 20.61 -3.71
C THR A 92 -7.51 21.19 -3.01
N ILE A 93 -7.85 20.70 -1.81
CA ILE A 93 -8.95 21.23 -0.99
C ILE A 93 -8.75 22.72 -0.70
N HIS A 94 -7.54 23.11 -0.30
CA HIS A 94 -7.21 24.51 -0.03
C HIS A 94 -7.38 25.39 -1.28
N SER A 95 -6.89 24.94 -2.44
CA SER A 95 -7.03 25.67 -3.70
C SER A 95 -8.50 25.84 -4.12
N LEU A 96 -9.32 24.80 -3.94
CA LEU A 96 -10.76 24.85 -4.23
C LEU A 96 -11.49 25.82 -3.30
N ASP A 97 -11.15 25.85 -2.02
CA ASP A 97 -11.74 26.78 -1.06
C ASP A 97 -11.39 28.24 -1.37
N GLN A 98 -10.14 28.51 -1.76
CA GLN A 98 -9.72 29.85 -2.23
C GLN A 98 -10.45 30.26 -3.51
N TRP A 99 -10.57 29.34 -4.48
CA TRP A 99 -11.32 29.60 -5.71
C TRP A 99 -12.80 29.90 -5.44
N ARG A 100 -13.44 29.12 -4.56
CA ARG A 100 -14.82 29.36 -4.13
C ARG A 100 -14.99 30.73 -3.48
N LYS A 101 -14.11 31.09 -2.54
CA LYS A 101 -14.12 32.41 -1.88
C LYS A 101 -13.96 33.55 -2.87
N ASN A 102 -13.09 33.39 -3.86
CA ASN A 102 -12.89 34.40 -4.90
C ASN A 102 -14.12 34.55 -5.79
N LEU A 103 -14.75 33.45 -6.22
CA LEU A 103 -15.99 33.50 -6.98
C LEU A 103 -17.11 34.22 -6.23
N ILE A 104 -17.30 33.92 -4.94
CA ILE A 104 -18.31 34.59 -4.12
C ILE A 104 -18.05 36.09 -4.08
N ARG A 105 -16.81 36.52 -3.81
CA ARG A 105 -16.44 37.95 -3.83
C ARG A 105 -16.70 38.61 -5.18
N THR A 106 -16.40 37.92 -6.28
CA THR A 106 -16.66 38.46 -7.63
C THR A 106 -18.16 38.62 -7.88
N ILE A 107 -18.98 37.64 -7.49
CA ILE A 107 -20.43 37.71 -7.61
C ILE A 107 -20.98 38.88 -6.78
N GLU A 108 -20.54 39.00 -5.52
CA GLU A 108 -20.94 40.09 -4.63
C GLU A 108 -20.55 41.46 -5.19
N TYR A 109 -19.33 41.59 -5.71
CA TYR A 109 -18.85 42.81 -6.36
C TYR A 109 -19.74 43.21 -7.54
N VAL A 110 -19.97 42.29 -8.48
CA VAL A 110 -20.80 42.54 -9.67
C VAL A 110 -22.22 42.89 -9.27
N TYR A 111 -22.79 42.17 -8.29
CA TYR A 111 -24.12 42.46 -7.79
C TYR A 111 -24.23 43.87 -7.21
N GLN A 112 -23.28 44.28 -6.36
CA GLN A 112 -23.26 45.61 -5.77
C GLN A 112 -23.05 46.72 -6.81
N GLU A 113 -22.20 46.48 -7.82
CA GLU A 113 -21.99 47.40 -8.93
C GLU A 113 -23.30 47.62 -9.71
N LYS A 114 -23.99 46.53 -10.09
CA LYS A 114 -25.27 46.62 -10.81
C LYS A 114 -26.37 47.25 -9.97
N LEU A 115 -26.46 46.91 -8.69
CA LEU A 115 -27.44 47.52 -7.78
C LEU A 115 -27.21 49.03 -7.65
N SER A 116 -25.95 49.45 -7.55
CA SER A 116 -25.57 50.87 -7.47
C SER A 116 -25.90 51.60 -8.77
N SER A 117 -25.63 50.99 -9.92
CA SER A 117 -26.00 51.53 -11.23
C SER A 117 -27.52 51.69 -11.38
N ILE A 118 -28.32 50.69 -11.00
CA ILE A 118 -29.79 50.78 -11.03
C ILE A 118 -30.30 51.90 -10.13
N LYS A 119 -29.78 52.00 -8.90
CA LYS A 119 -30.14 53.09 -7.97
C LYS A 119 -29.82 54.46 -8.57
N SER A 120 -28.65 54.62 -9.17
CA SER A 120 -28.26 55.87 -9.83
C SER A 120 -29.21 56.23 -10.99
N ASN A 121 -29.51 55.26 -11.86
CA ASN A 121 -30.42 55.46 -12.98
C ASN A 121 -31.84 55.81 -12.52
N TYR A 122 -32.31 55.18 -11.44
CA TYR A 122 -33.62 55.48 -10.86
C TYR A 122 -33.69 56.92 -10.33
N ILE A 123 -32.66 57.36 -9.60
CA ILE A 123 -32.57 58.74 -9.09
C ILE A 123 -32.55 59.75 -10.25
N GLN A 124 -31.78 59.47 -11.31
CA GLN A 124 -31.76 60.33 -12.48
C GLN A 124 -33.14 60.43 -13.14
N LEU A 125 -33.82 59.30 -13.33
CA LEU A 125 -35.16 59.26 -13.93
C LEU A 125 -36.19 60.01 -13.07
N SER A 126 -36.16 59.84 -11.75
CA SER A 126 -37.07 60.56 -10.86
C SER A 126 -36.88 62.06 -10.92
N ASN A 127 -35.63 62.53 -11.02
CA ASN A 127 -35.32 63.95 -11.16
C ASN A 127 -35.84 64.51 -12.49
N TYR A 128 -35.64 63.79 -13.59
CA TYR A 128 -36.19 64.16 -14.91
C TYR A 128 -37.71 64.28 -14.89
N LEU A 129 -38.41 63.32 -14.29
CA LEU A 129 -39.87 63.35 -14.20
C LEU A 129 -40.38 64.52 -13.35
N GLN A 130 -39.70 64.85 -12.25
CA GLN A 130 -40.06 66.01 -11.42
C GLN A 130 -39.86 67.32 -12.16
N GLN A 131 -38.75 67.49 -12.90
CA GLN A 131 -38.53 68.67 -13.73
C GLN A 131 -39.59 68.82 -14.81
N PHE A 132 -39.91 67.73 -15.51
CA PHE A 132 -40.94 67.73 -16.55
C PHE A 132 -42.33 68.10 -16.01
N GLN A 133 -42.70 67.61 -14.83
CA GLN A 133 -43.96 67.99 -14.17
C GLN A 133 -43.99 69.47 -13.76
N PHE A 134 -42.87 70.02 -13.29
CA PHE A 134 -42.75 71.43 -12.95
C PHE A 134 -42.90 72.34 -14.17
N GLU A 135 -42.27 71.97 -15.29
CA GLU A 135 -42.39 72.70 -16.56
C GLU A 135 -43.82 72.69 -17.12
N GLN A 136 -44.60 71.64 -16.90
CA GLN A 136 -46.01 71.60 -17.31
C GLN A 136 -46.96 72.39 -16.39
N SER A 137 -46.52 72.72 -15.17
CA SER A 137 -47.31 73.43 -14.16
C SER A 137 -47.07 74.94 -14.14
N SER A 138 -46.12 75.42 -14.95
CA SER A 138 -45.66 76.81 -15.05
C SER A 138 -46.24 77.48 -16.30
#